data_AF-A0A8S8Y0Y4-F1
#
_entry.id   AF-A0A8S8Y0Y4-F1
#
_cell.length_a   1.000
_cell.length_b   1.000
_cell.length_c   1.000
_cell.angle_alpha   90.00
_cell.angle_beta   90.00
_cell.angle_gamma   90.00
#
_symmetry.space_group_name_H-M   'P 1'
#
loop_
_entity.id
_entity.type
_entity.pdbx_description
1 polymer ?
#
loop_
_entity_poly.entity_id
_entity_poly.type
_entity_poly.pdbx_seq_one_letter_code
_entity_poly.pdbx_strand_id
1 'polypeptide(L)'
;MQEDDGSFDPDDQNQHGTACAGMAASNGILPNGEPSNFTGSAPDADLVDVRIGTAFGAGPFENYIIEQEFYESAMDGLNWVIDNKDTAWAGVSNESFGIDIISLSWGITSHENGGSDGSDMFSQVLDEATLAGVVVSVAAGNSGSDNDGLSGMGSSSLSITVGALDDKNTIDREDDGIASYSSRGPRRDNNDGNPYNEMKPDISAPGTNIIQAEACYASSSCYNRLPGQDASGNGYSGRGSGTSYAAPAVSGVIALMIEANPDLRRFGD
;
A
#
# COMPACT_ATOMS: atom_id res chain seq x y z
N MET A 1 -23.89 -2.71 -13.77
CA MET A 1 -22.47 -2.87 -14.12
C MET A 1 -21.82 -1.60 -13.64
N GLN A 2 -20.72 -1.75 -12.92
CA GLN A 2 -19.95 -0.64 -12.40
C GLN A 2 -18.92 -0.32 -13.48
N GLU A 3 -18.79 0.95 -13.87
CA GLU A 3 -17.82 1.35 -14.89
C GLU A 3 -16.41 1.27 -14.29
N ASP A 4 -15.44 0.81 -15.08
CA ASP A 4 -14.02 0.62 -14.73
C ASP A 4 -13.15 1.77 -15.25
N ASP A 5 -13.74 2.92 -15.56
CA ASP A 5 -13.07 4.10 -16.10
C ASP A 5 -12.48 5.04 -15.03
N GLY A 6 -12.46 4.59 -13.77
CA GLY A 6 -11.98 5.38 -12.63
C GLY A 6 -12.95 6.47 -12.15
N SER A 7 -14.17 6.57 -12.73
CA SER A 7 -15.19 7.54 -12.29
C SER A 7 -15.98 7.10 -11.06
N PHE A 8 -15.80 5.86 -10.62
CA PHE A 8 -16.47 5.28 -9.47
C PHE A 8 -15.52 5.20 -8.26
N ASP A 9 -15.95 5.76 -7.13
CA ASP A 9 -15.25 5.70 -5.84
C ASP A 9 -15.71 4.45 -5.06
N PRO A 10 -14.85 3.42 -4.90
CA PRO A 10 -15.22 2.20 -4.21
C PRO A 10 -15.17 2.35 -2.69
N ASP A 11 -16.32 2.23 -2.03
CA ASP A 11 -16.41 2.27 -0.56
C ASP A 11 -15.57 1.17 0.13
N ASP A 12 -14.77 1.56 1.14
CA ASP A 12 -13.98 0.66 1.97
C ASP A 12 -14.88 -0.04 3.00
N GLN A 13 -15.03 -1.34 2.82
CA GLN A 13 -15.89 -2.17 3.67
C GLN A 13 -15.14 -2.82 4.84
N ASN A 14 -13.81 -2.68 4.93
CA ASN A 14 -12.95 -3.49 5.80
C ASN A 14 -11.94 -2.68 6.66
N GLN A 15 -11.84 -1.35 6.55
CA GLN A 15 -10.91 -0.45 7.28
C GLN A 15 -9.50 -0.37 6.71
N HIS A 16 -8.98 -1.45 6.13
CA HIS A 16 -7.56 -1.55 5.79
C HIS A 16 -7.13 -0.54 4.72
N GLY A 17 -7.95 -0.35 3.68
CA GLY A 17 -7.67 0.61 2.60
C GLY A 17 -7.62 2.05 3.12
N THR A 18 -8.66 2.46 3.85
CA THR A 18 -8.75 3.80 4.47
C THR A 18 -7.60 4.06 5.44
N ALA A 19 -7.21 3.04 6.21
CA ALA A 19 -6.11 3.15 7.13
C ALA A 19 -4.77 3.36 6.41
N CYS A 20 -4.52 2.61 5.33
CA CYS A 20 -3.32 2.76 4.52
C CYS A 20 -3.29 4.12 3.80
N ALA A 21 -4.40 4.51 3.18
CA ALA A 21 -4.54 5.80 2.52
C ALA A 21 -4.28 6.96 3.50
N GLY A 22 -4.81 6.86 4.73
CA GLY A 22 -4.60 7.87 5.77
C GLY A 22 -3.12 8.05 6.15
N MET A 23 -2.33 6.98 6.16
CA MET A 23 -0.88 7.06 6.43
C MET A 23 -0.10 7.80 5.34
N ALA A 24 -0.53 7.64 4.09
CA ALA A 24 0.05 8.35 2.97
C ALA A 24 -0.39 9.82 2.95
N ALA A 25 -1.70 10.08 2.99
CA ALA A 25 -2.26 11.36 2.56
C ALA A 25 -3.37 11.94 3.45
N SER A 26 -3.54 11.51 4.70
CA SER A 26 -4.52 12.16 5.57
C SER A 26 -4.18 13.64 5.78
N ASN A 27 -5.15 14.53 5.58
CA ASN A 27 -5.00 15.95 5.87
C ASN A 27 -4.95 16.27 7.38
N GLY A 28 -5.18 15.28 8.25
CA GLY A 28 -5.12 15.44 9.69
C GLY A 28 -6.28 16.25 10.27
N ILE A 29 -7.39 16.47 9.56
CA ILE A 29 -8.54 17.25 10.04
C ILE A 29 -9.65 16.32 10.54
N LEU A 30 -10.27 16.66 11.66
CA LEU A 30 -11.45 15.97 12.19
C LEU A 30 -12.74 16.44 11.49
N PRO A 31 -13.84 15.66 11.53
CA PRO A 31 -15.12 16.03 10.93
C PRO A 31 -15.71 17.37 11.41
N ASN A 32 -15.32 17.83 12.60
CA ASN A 32 -15.73 19.13 13.14
C ASN A 32 -14.85 20.30 12.66
N GLY A 33 -13.87 20.04 11.78
CA GLY A 33 -12.93 21.02 11.24
C GLY A 33 -11.70 21.29 12.10
N GLU A 34 -11.59 20.67 13.28
CA GLU A 34 -10.44 20.86 14.16
C GLU A 34 -9.22 20.06 13.68
N PRO A 35 -8.00 20.61 13.79
CA PRO A 35 -6.78 19.86 13.54
C PRO A 35 -6.64 18.68 14.52
N SER A 36 -6.18 17.55 13.99
CA SER A 36 -5.66 16.41 14.75
C SER A 36 -4.13 16.40 14.70
N ASN A 37 -3.52 15.39 15.32
CA ASN A 37 -2.09 15.10 15.21
C ASN A 37 -1.82 13.88 14.32
N PHE A 38 -2.75 13.52 13.44
CA PHE A 38 -2.73 12.29 12.63
C PHE A 38 -2.71 12.60 11.14
N THR A 39 -1.82 13.52 10.75
CA THR A 39 -1.56 13.87 9.36
C THR A 39 -0.74 12.76 8.70
N GLY A 40 -1.10 12.41 7.46
CA GLY A 40 -0.33 11.51 6.61
C GLY A 40 1.01 12.13 6.23
N SER A 41 1.86 11.34 5.57
CA SER A 41 3.20 11.80 5.19
C SER A 41 3.17 12.90 4.10
N ALA A 42 2.19 12.86 3.19
CA ALA A 42 1.93 13.86 2.16
C ALA A 42 0.44 14.27 2.15
N PRO A 43 0.01 15.16 3.06
CA PRO A 43 -1.41 15.48 3.27
C PRO A 43 -2.12 16.15 2.09
N ASP A 44 -1.37 16.73 1.16
CA ASP A 44 -1.90 17.39 -0.04
C ASP A 44 -1.77 16.52 -1.31
N ALA A 45 -1.29 15.28 -1.17
CA ALA A 45 -1.25 14.34 -2.30
C ALA A 45 -2.66 13.84 -2.64
N ASP A 46 -2.98 13.79 -3.93
CA ASP A 46 -4.23 13.21 -4.42
C ASP A 46 -4.21 11.67 -4.35
N LEU A 47 -5.39 11.06 -4.24
CA LEU A 47 -5.56 9.61 -4.13
C LEU A 47 -6.38 9.06 -5.30
N VAL A 48 -5.91 7.93 -5.85
CA VAL A 48 -6.68 7.08 -6.76
C VAL A 48 -6.89 5.73 -6.06
N ASP A 49 -8.14 5.40 -5.72
CA ASP A 49 -8.47 4.13 -5.08
C ASP A 49 -8.73 3.04 -6.12
N VAL A 50 -7.91 1.99 -6.08
CA VAL A 50 -8.04 0.80 -6.92
C VAL A 50 -8.37 -0.39 -6.03
N ARG A 51 -9.67 -0.59 -5.81
CA ARG A 51 -10.17 -1.72 -5.03
C ARG A 51 -10.05 -3.01 -5.83
N ILE A 52 -9.19 -3.91 -5.36
CA ILE A 52 -9.08 -5.29 -5.86
C ILE A 52 -9.97 -6.23 -5.04
N GLY A 53 -10.71 -7.11 -5.70
CA GLY A 53 -11.66 -8.04 -5.11
C GLY A 53 -13.09 -7.88 -5.61
N THR A 54 -13.99 -8.72 -5.10
CA THR A 54 -15.39 -8.71 -5.55
C THR A 54 -16.22 -7.75 -4.70
N ALA A 55 -17.39 -7.33 -5.21
CA ALA A 55 -18.39 -6.58 -4.44
C ALA A 55 -18.89 -7.32 -3.17
N PHE A 56 -18.58 -8.62 -3.04
CA PHE A 56 -18.86 -9.43 -1.86
C PHE A 56 -17.63 -9.65 -0.95
N GLY A 57 -16.47 -9.16 -1.35
CA GLY A 57 -15.33 -8.99 -0.47
C GLY A 57 -14.03 -8.62 -1.20
N ALA A 58 -13.29 -7.69 -0.62
CA ALA A 58 -12.01 -7.17 -1.09
C ALA A 58 -11.03 -7.11 0.09
N GLY A 59 -10.01 -7.96 0.03
CA GLY A 59 -8.90 -8.02 0.98
C GLY A 59 -8.45 -9.46 1.23
N PRO A 60 -7.17 -9.69 1.58
CA PRO A 60 -6.65 -11.02 1.95
C PRO A 60 -7.31 -11.61 3.21
N PHE A 61 -8.19 -10.84 3.88
CA PHE A 61 -8.99 -11.24 5.03
C PHE A 61 -10.46 -11.53 4.68
N GLU A 62 -10.85 -11.39 3.42
CA GLU A 62 -12.22 -11.62 2.96
C GLU A 62 -12.28 -12.86 2.06
N ASN A 63 -13.28 -13.71 2.32
CA ASN A 63 -13.41 -15.04 1.72
C ASN A 63 -13.60 -14.96 0.19
N TYR A 64 -12.50 -15.04 -0.57
CA TYR A 64 -12.57 -15.46 -1.96
C TYR A 64 -13.10 -16.89 -1.99
N ILE A 65 -14.09 -17.15 -2.86
CA ILE A 65 -14.62 -18.52 -3.04
C ILE A 65 -13.56 -19.39 -3.73
N ILE A 66 -12.69 -18.77 -4.53
CA ILE A 66 -11.55 -19.39 -5.21
C ILE A 66 -10.36 -18.43 -5.23
N GLU A 67 -9.17 -18.90 -4.87
CA GLU A 67 -7.95 -18.08 -4.84
C GLU A 67 -7.64 -17.43 -6.21
N GLN A 68 -8.02 -18.10 -7.30
CA GLN A 68 -7.85 -17.61 -8.67
C GLN A 68 -8.47 -16.22 -8.92
N GLU A 69 -9.66 -15.94 -8.37
CA GLU A 69 -10.32 -14.64 -8.53
C GLU A 69 -9.54 -13.50 -7.86
N PHE A 70 -8.82 -13.80 -6.78
CA PHE A 70 -7.97 -12.81 -6.12
C PHE A 70 -6.75 -12.46 -6.96
N TYR A 71 -6.06 -13.49 -7.49
CA TYR A 71 -4.89 -13.30 -8.35
C TYR A 71 -5.23 -12.53 -9.62
N GLU A 72 -6.38 -12.83 -10.25
CA GLU A 72 -6.86 -12.14 -11.44
C GLU A 72 -7.20 -10.68 -11.13
N SER A 73 -7.98 -10.41 -10.08
CA SER A 73 -8.34 -9.04 -9.72
C SER A 73 -7.13 -8.19 -9.31
N ALA A 74 -6.15 -8.80 -8.64
CA ALA A 74 -4.87 -8.18 -8.35
C ALA A 74 -4.13 -7.74 -9.62
N MET A 75 -4.02 -8.65 -10.59
CA MET A 75 -3.37 -8.36 -11.86
C MET A 75 -4.12 -7.29 -12.65
N ASP A 76 -5.44 -7.38 -12.72
CA ASP A 76 -6.29 -6.40 -13.41
C ASP A 76 -6.12 -5.01 -12.80
N GLY A 77 -6.10 -4.90 -11.47
CA GLY A 77 -5.86 -3.62 -10.79
C GLY A 77 -4.50 -3.01 -11.10
N LEU A 78 -3.44 -3.82 -11.12
CA LEU A 78 -2.08 -3.35 -11.44
C LEU A 78 -1.97 -2.92 -12.90
N ASN A 79 -2.51 -3.72 -13.82
CA ASN A 79 -2.55 -3.35 -15.24
C ASN A 79 -3.37 -2.09 -15.47
N TRP A 80 -4.50 -1.93 -14.77
CA TRP A 80 -5.31 -0.72 -14.85
C TRP A 80 -4.53 0.51 -14.41
N VAL A 81 -3.74 0.43 -13.33
CA VAL A 81 -2.87 1.54 -12.91
C VAL A 81 -1.83 1.86 -13.98
N ILE A 82 -1.18 0.86 -14.56
CA ILE A 82 -0.18 1.05 -15.62
C ILE A 82 -0.81 1.73 -16.85
N ASP A 83 -1.99 1.27 -17.27
CA ASP A 83 -2.73 1.80 -18.42
C ASP A 83 -3.25 3.23 -18.17
N ASN A 84 -3.52 3.58 -16.91
CA ASN A 84 -4.06 4.89 -16.51
C ASN A 84 -3.02 5.83 -15.88
N LYS A 85 -1.73 5.48 -15.92
CA LYS A 85 -0.66 6.27 -15.28
C LYS A 85 -0.58 7.72 -15.78
N ASP A 86 -1.05 7.99 -17.00
CA ASP A 86 -1.06 9.31 -17.63
C ASP A 86 -2.50 9.85 -17.84
N THR A 87 -3.50 9.26 -17.17
CA THR A 87 -4.91 9.65 -17.34
C THR A 87 -5.18 11.03 -16.74
N ALA A 88 -5.79 11.91 -17.54
CA ALA A 88 -6.27 13.20 -17.07
C ALA A 88 -7.66 13.04 -16.41
N TRP A 89 -7.69 13.08 -15.09
CA TRP A 89 -8.91 12.91 -14.31
C TRP A 89 -9.87 14.11 -14.46
N ALA A 90 -11.16 13.84 -14.64
CA ALA A 90 -12.15 14.88 -14.83
C ALA A 90 -12.31 15.75 -13.58
N GLY A 91 -12.20 17.07 -13.71
CA GLY A 91 -12.38 18.01 -12.60
C GLY A 91 -11.16 18.17 -11.69
N VAL A 92 -10.05 17.52 -12.02
CA VAL A 92 -8.77 17.63 -11.32
C VAL A 92 -7.84 18.59 -12.08
N SER A 93 -6.92 19.24 -11.37
CA SER A 93 -5.95 20.14 -11.98
C SER A 93 -4.98 19.39 -12.90
N ASN A 94 -4.39 20.07 -13.88
CA ASN A 94 -3.35 19.46 -14.72
C ASN A 94 -2.08 19.08 -13.93
N GLU A 95 -1.91 19.59 -12.71
CA GLU A 95 -0.76 19.27 -11.85
C GLU A 95 -0.93 17.92 -11.14
N SER A 96 -2.16 17.39 -11.08
CA SER A 96 -2.48 16.08 -10.49
C SER A 96 -2.97 15.08 -11.54
N PHE A 97 -2.37 15.10 -12.73
CA PHE A 97 -2.68 14.14 -13.78
C PHE A 97 -2.03 12.79 -13.49
N GLY A 98 -2.71 11.70 -13.83
CA GLY A 98 -2.10 10.37 -13.81
C GLY A 98 -1.90 9.76 -12.43
N ILE A 99 -0.95 8.83 -12.34
CA ILE A 99 -0.60 8.07 -11.14
C ILE A 99 0.92 7.97 -11.04
N ASP A 100 1.51 8.58 -10.01
CA ASP A 100 2.96 8.59 -9.82
C ASP A 100 3.47 7.43 -8.96
N ILE A 101 2.63 6.92 -8.04
CA ILE A 101 3.05 5.99 -6.98
C ILE A 101 1.99 4.91 -6.79
N ILE A 102 2.42 3.65 -6.75
CA ILE A 102 1.62 2.53 -6.25
C ILE A 102 2.00 2.28 -4.80
N SER A 103 1.04 2.41 -3.89
CA SER A 103 1.20 2.04 -2.47
C SER A 103 0.53 0.71 -2.19
N LEU A 104 1.32 -0.34 -1.97
CA LEU A 104 0.83 -1.72 -1.94
C LEU A 104 1.02 -2.37 -0.56
N SER A 105 -0.05 -2.39 0.23
CA SER A 105 -0.04 -2.83 1.63
C SER A 105 -0.49 -4.28 1.86
N TRP A 106 -0.24 -5.16 0.90
CA TRP A 106 -0.63 -6.58 0.93
C TRP A 106 0.38 -7.43 0.15
N GLY A 107 0.27 -8.76 0.21
CA GLY A 107 1.22 -9.64 -0.46
C GLY A 107 0.56 -10.91 -0.95
N ILE A 108 0.90 -11.30 -2.18
CA ILE A 108 0.52 -12.58 -2.77
C ILE A 108 1.72 -13.52 -2.72
N THR A 109 1.54 -14.72 -2.18
CA THR A 109 2.48 -15.82 -2.36
C THR A 109 2.01 -16.69 -3.53
N SER A 110 2.67 -16.59 -4.67
CA SER A 110 2.43 -17.45 -5.84
C SER A 110 2.90 -18.91 -5.62
N HIS A 111 3.54 -19.20 -4.48
CA HIS A 111 4.04 -20.51 -4.12
C HIS A 111 3.44 -20.96 -2.79
N GLU A 112 2.79 -22.13 -2.81
CA GLU A 112 2.15 -22.76 -1.64
C GLU A 112 3.15 -23.11 -0.51
N ASN A 113 4.46 -23.05 -0.75
CA ASN A 113 5.50 -23.46 0.19
C ASN A 113 6.79 -22.62 0.10
N GLY A 114 6.69 -21.30 -0.12
CA GLY A 114 7.90 -20.50 -0.05
C GLY A 114 7.92 -19.10 -0.67
N GLY A 115 8.90 -18.31 -0.26
CA GLY A 115 9.14 -16.97 -0.78
C GLY A 115 9.45 -16.94 -2.27
N SER A 116 9.26 -15.78 -2.87
CA SER A 116 9.54 -15.51 -4.28
C SER A 116 11.01 -15.11 -4.49
N ASP A 117 11.53 -15.43 -5.67
CA ASP A 117 12.82 -14.96 -6.18
C ASP A 117 12.70 -13.71 -7.07
N GLY A 118 11.52 -13.09 -7.13
CA GLY A 118 11.30 -11.92 -7.99
C GLY A 118 10.96 -12.27 -9.45
N SER A 119 10.87 -13.55 -9.82
CA SER A 119 10.56 -13.98 -11.19
C SER A 119 9.09 -14.38 -11.40
N ASP A 120 8.24 -14.34 -10.37
CA ASP A 120 6.81 -14.58 -10.52
C ASP A 120 6.08 -13.40 -11.16
N MET A 121 4.88 -13.66 -11.67
CA MET A 121 4.10 -12.68 -12.43
C MET A 121 3.80 -11.40 -11.64
N PHE A 122 3.59 -11.49 -10.32
CA PHE A 122 3.33 -10.31 -9.49
C PHE A 122 4.60 -9.49 -9.27
N SER A 123 5.74 -10.13 -9.09
CA SER A 123 7.03 -9.42 -9.08
C SER A 123 7.27 -8.68 -10.40
N GLN A 124 7.04 -9.36 -11.52
CA GLN A 124 7.31 -8.82 -12.86
C GLN A 124 6.40 -7.64 -13.20
N VAL A 125 5.11 -7.68 -12.90
CA VAL A 125 4.22 -6.54 -13.19
C VAL A 125 4.54 -5.31 -12.34
N LEU A 126 5.03 -5.47 -11.11
CA LEU A 126 5.52 -4.33 -10.33
C LEU A 126 6.82 -3.76 -10.90
N ASP A 127 7.70 -4.62 -11.43
CA ASP A 127 8.88 -4.18 -12.17
C ASP A 127 8.47 -3.43 -13.45
N GLU A 128 7.45 -3.90 -14.18
CA GLU A 128 6.88 -3.23 -15.35
C GLU A 128 6.28 -1.86 -15.00
N ALA A 129 5.50 -1.76 -13.92
CA ALA A 129 4.98 -0.48 -13.42
C ALA A 129 6.11 0.50 -13.09
N THR A 130 7.15 0.01 -12.41
CA THR A 130 8.33 0.80 -12.08
C THR A 130 9.07 1.29 -13.32
N LEU A 131 9.22 0.43 -14.34
CA LEU A 131 9.82 0.80 -15.63
C LEU A 131 8.94 1.72 -16.49
N ALA A 132 7.63 1.75 -16.24
CA ALA A 132 6.69 2.67 -16.87
C ALA A 132 6.66 4.06 -16.22
N GLY A 133 7.50 4.29 -15.19
CA GLY A 133 7.60 5.58 -14.48
C GLY A 133 6.74 5.69 -13.23
N VAL A 134 6.09 4.61 -12.79
CA VAL A 134 5.26 4.59 -11.56
C VAL A 134 6.04 3.97 -10.41
N VAL A 135 6.35 4.74 -9.37
CA VAL A 135 7.16 4.23 -8.25
C VAL A 135 6.32 3.27 -7.40
N VAL A 136 6.82 2.06 -7.16
CA VAL A 136 6.11 1.07 -6.33
C VAL A 136 6.70 1.03 -4.91
N SER A 137 5.85 1.24 -3.90
CA SER A 137 6.15 1.03 -2.49
C SER A 137 5.33 -0.14 -1.96
N VAL A 138 5.98 -1.21 -1.52
CA VAL A 138 5.33 -2.48 -1.17
C VAL A 138 5.66 -2.93 0.25
N ALA A 139 4.66 -3.42 0.97
CA ALA A 139 4.84 -3.95 2.32
C ALA A 139 5.63 -5.28 2.33
N ALA A 140 6.65 -5.39 3.19
CA ALA A 140 7.47 -6.61 3.29
C ALA A 140 6.72 -7.85 3.80
N GLY A 141 5.62 -7.65 4.54
CA GLY A 141 4.82 -8.69 5.15
C GLY A 141 5.04 -8.82 6.66
N ASN A 142 4.12 -9.56 7.30
CA ASN A 142 4.00 -9.64 8.76
C ASN A 142 4.39 -11.02 9.32
N SER A 143 5.27 -11.76 8.64
CA SER A 143 5.63 -13.15 8.99
C SER A 143 6.81 -13.28 9.97
N GLY A 144 7.34 -12.15 10.45
CA GLY A 144 8.45 -12.10 11.42
C GLY A 144 9.78 -12.57 10.85
N SER A 145 10.75 -12.85 11.72
CA SER A 145 12.10 -13.28 11.32
C SER A 145 12.21 -14.70 10.78
N ASP A 146 11.20 -15.52 11.04
CA ASP A 146 11.17 -16.93 10.66
C ASP A 146 10.47 -17.15 9.31
N ASN A 147 10.20 -16.07 8.57
CA ASN A 147 9.57 -16.14 7.27
C ASN A 147 10.47 -16.88 6.26
N ASP A 148 9.86 -17.75 5.45
CA ASP A 148 10.53 -18.38 4.32
C ASP A 148 10.49 -17.43 3.11
N GLY A 149 11.34 -16.40 3.12
CA GLY A 149 11.42 -15.38 2.08
C GLY A 149 10.23 -14.43 2.02
N LEU A 150 10.16 -13.57 1.00
CA LEU A 150 9.11 -12.57 0.83
C LEU A 150 8.04 -13.04 -0.18
N SER A 151 6.87 -12.41 -0.15
CA SER A 151 5.81 -12.61 -1.15
C SER A 151 6.30 -12.22 -2.55
N GLY A 152 5.58 -12.58 -3.61
CA GLY A 152 5.92 -12.11 -4.97
C GLY A 152 6.00 -10.59 -5.03
N MET A 153 4.98 -9.91 -4.50
CA MET A 153 4.96 -8.46 -4.39
C MET A 153 6.18 -7.89 -3.65
N GLY A 154 6.52 -8.44 -2.49
CA GLY A 154 7.67 -7.99 -1.69
C GLY A 154 9.04 -8.38 -2.27
N SER A 155 9.07 -9.26 -3.27
CA SER A 155 10.27 -9.76 -3.94
C SER A 155 10.55 -9.08 -5.29
N SER A 156 9.71 -8.16 -5.76
CA SER A 156 9.97 -7.37 -6.98
C SER A 156 11.36 -6.74 -6.94
N SER A 157 12.08 -6.78 -8.07
CA SER A 157 13.46 -6.30 -8.13
C SER A 157 13.56 -4.79 -8.11
N LEU A 158 12.54 -4.08 -8.61
CA LEU A 158 12.54 -2.63 -8.78
C LEU A 158 11.66 -1.89 -7.75
N SER A 159 10.73 -2.58 -7.10
CA SER A 159 9.90 -1.98 -6.04
C SER A 159 10.71 -1.63 -4.79
N ILE A 160 10.24 -0.63 -4.05
CA ILE A 160 10.72 -0.29 -2.71
C ILE A 160 9.94 -1.14 -1.69
N THR A 161 10.56 -2.21 -1.21
CA THR A 161 9.98 -3.09 -0.19
C THR A 161 10.25 -2.53 1.20
N VAL A 162 9.18 -2.33 1.98
CA VAL A 162 9.20 -1.60 3.24
C VAL A 162 8.89 -2.53 4.42
N GLY A 163 9.88 -2.67 5.31
CA GLY A 163 9.73 -3.30 6.62
C GLY A 163 9.10 -2.36 7.66
N ALA A 164 8.71 -2.92 8.81
CA ALA A 164 8.09 -2.16 9.89
C ALA A 164 9.04 -1.97 11.08
N LEU A 165 9.08 -0.74 11.59
CA LEU A 165 9.68 -0.38 12.88
C LEU A 165 8.61 -0.33 13.98
N ASP A 166 9.03 -0.64 15.20
CA ASP A 166 8.37 -0.25 16.43
C ASP A 166 9.15 0.91 17.03
N ASP A 167 8.62 2.12 16.86
CA ASP A 167 9.21 3.39 17.32
C ASP A 167 8.88 3.70 18.79
N LYS A 168 8.23 2.73 19.47
CA LYS A 168 7.77 2.83 20.86
C LYS A 168 6.85 4.02 21.13
N ASN A 169 6.37 4.70 20.08
CA ASN A 169 5.68 5.98 20.16
C ASN A 169 6.48 7.00 21.03
N THR A 170 7.81 7.03 20.88
CA THR A 170 8.67 8.00 21.57
C THR A 170 9.41 8.92 20.59
N ILE A 171 10.01 10.01 21.10
CA ILE A 171 10.85 10.92 20.31
C ILE A 171 12.28 10.37 20.21
N ASP A 172 12.68 9.59 21.21
CA ASP A 172 13.99 8.95 21.21
C ASP A 172 14.01 7.89 20.12
N ARG A 173 15.15 7.75 19.44
CA ARG A 173 15.34 6.74 18.39
C ARG A 173 16.27 5.63 18.83
N GLU A 174 16.87 5.73 20.03
CA GLU A 174 17.75 4.69 20.57
C GLU A 174 16.98 3.42 20.96
N ASP A 175 15.66 3.50 21.18
CA ASP A 175 14.79 2.37 21.48
C ASP A 175 13.95 1.87 20.29
N ASP A 176 14.09 2.52 19.13
CA ASP A 176 13.51 2.07 17.87
C ASP A 176 14.10 0.71 17.47
N GLY A 177 13.23 -0.23 17.14
CA GLY A 177 13.63 -1.56 16.68
C GLY A 177 12.80 -2.01 15.49
N ILE A 178 13.36 -2.89 14.66
CA ILE A 178 12.54 -3.56 13.65
C ILE A 178 11.49 -4.39 14.37
N ALA A 179 10.22 -4.16 14.04
CA ALA A 179 9.09 -4.83 14.65
C ALA A 179 9.23 -6.36 14.52
N SER A 180 8.82 -7.09 15.56
CA SER A 180 9.00 -8.55 15.63
C SER A 180 8.26 -9.29 14.52
N TYR A 181 7.16 -8.72 14.01
CA TYR A 181 6.37 -9.27 12.92
C TYR A 181 6.89 -8.87 11.53
N SER A 182 7.79 -7.88 11.40
CA SER A 182 8.28 -7.49 10.07
C SER A 182 9.06 -8.65 9.44
N SER A 183 8.59 -9.10 8.27
CA SER A 183 9.29 -10.09 7.45
C SER A 183 10.73 -9.63 7.15
N ARG A 184 11.64 -10.60 7.06
CA ARG A 184 13.06 -10.38 6.81
C ARG A 184 13.48 -11.04 5.51
N GLY A 185 14.41 -10.43 4.81
CA GLY A 185 15.02 -11.11 3.68
C GLY A 185 16.29 -11.89 4.04
N PRO A 186 17.08 -12.22 3.02
CA PRO A 186 16.89 -11.83 1.61
C PRO A 186 15.62 -12.46 0.99
N ARG A 187 15.15 -11.93 -0.14
CA ARG A 187 14.27 -12.72 -1.02
C ARG A 187 15.04 -13.93 -1.58
N ARG A 188 14.36 -14.86 -2.25
CA ARG A 188 15.08 -15.99 -2.86
C ARG A 188 15.97 -15.49 -4.00
N ASP A 189 17.10 -16.16 -4.18
CA ASP A 189 18.06 -15.88 -5.26
C ASP A 189 17.51 -16.40 -6.59
N ASN A 190 17.42 -15.52 -7.59
CA ASN A 190 16.99 -15.85 -8.95
C ASN A 190 18.16 -16.33 -9.83
N ASN A 191 19.38 -16.38 -9.29
CA ASN A 191 20.63 -16.73 -9.95
C ASN A 191 21.02 -15.81 -11.13
N ASP A 192 20.61 -14.53 -11.11
CA ASP A 192 20.97 -13.53 -12.14
C ASP A 192 22.41 -12.97 -11.95
N GLY A 193 23.04 -13.24 -10.81
CA GLY A 193 24.39 -12.79 -10.46
C GLY A 193 24.46 -11.40 -9.85
N ASN A 194 23.33 -10.79 -9.46
CA ASN A 194 23.24 -9.48 -8.82
C ASN A 194 22.71 -9.58 -7.37
N PRO A 195 23.57 -9.84 -6.36
CA PRO A 195 23.14 -10.10 -4.98
C PRO A 195 22.40 -8.94 -4.28
N TYR A 196 22.36 -7.74 -4.89
CA TYR A 196 21.77 -6.55 -4.27
C TYR A 196 20.26 -6.50 -4.44
N ASN A 197 19.70 -7.02 -5.53
CA ASN A 197 18.24 -7.04 -5.70
C ASN A 197 17.58 -8.15 -4.85
N GLU A 198 18.36 -9.09 -4.30
CA GLU A 198 17.90 -10.01 -3.25
C GLU A 198 17.77 -9.37 -1.86
N MET A 199 18.46 -8.24 -1.60
CA MET A 199 18.53 -7.60 -0.28
C MET A 199 17.25 -6.80 0.06
N LYS A 200 16.13 -7.51 0.16
CA LYS A 200 14.85 -6.99 0.63
C LYS A 200 14.68 -7.23 2.16
N PRO A 201 13.88 -6.43 2.88
CA PRO A 201 13.31 -5.15 2.47
C PRO A 201 14.39 -4.08 2.27
N ASP A 202 14.13 -3.10 1.41
CA ASP A 202 15.09 -2.01 1.09
C ASP A 202 15.22 -1.01 2.24
N ILE A 203 14.09 -0.68 2.89
CA ILE A 203 14.02 0.27 3.99
C ILE A 203 12.99 -0.17 5.04
N SER A 204 12.89 0.56 6.15
CA SER A 204 11.84 0.36 7.14
C SER A 204 11.30 1.70 7.63
N ALA A 205 10.02 1.72 8.01
CA ALA A 205 9.33 2.89 8.53
C ALA A 205 8.42 2.50 9.72
N PRO A 206 7.97 3.45 10.55
CA PRO A 206 7.05 3.17 11.65
C PRO A 206 5.81 2.41 11.17
N GLY A 207 5.56 1.24 11.77
CA GLY A 207 4.42 0.39 11.42
C GLY A 207 3.70 -0.20 12.62
N THR A 208 4.16 0.09 13.84
CA THR A 208 3.60 -0.47 15.09
C THR A 208 2.76 0.57 15.80
N ASN A 209 1.61 0.14 16.32
CA ASN A 209 0.71 0.97 17.13
C ASN A 209 0.28 2.27 16.46
N ILE A 210 0.04 2.24 15.15
CA ILE A 210 -0.29 3.40 14.32
C ILE A 210 -1.76 3.80 14.49
N ILE A 211 -2.02 5.07 14.78
CA ILE A 211 -3.38 5.63 14.76
C ILE A 211 -3.79 5.86 13.32
N GLN A 212 -4.98 5.38 12.94
CA GLN A 212 -5.43 5.33 11.55
C GLN A 212 -6.78 6.03 11.36
N ALA A 213 -7.02 6.58 10.16
CA ALA A 213 -8.32 7.11 9.76
C ALA A 213 -9.39 6.00 9.84
N GLU A 214 -10.61 6.30 10.28
CA GLU A 214 -11.63 5.27 10.56
C GLU A 214 -12.68 5.14 9.45
N ALA A 215 -12.67 4.01 8.73
CA ALA A 215 -13.66 3.69 7.72
C ALA A 215 -14.96 3.15 8.32
N CYS A 216 -14.92 2.58 9.51
CA CYS A 216 -16.02 1.77 10.03
C CYS A 216 -17.16 2.64 10.57
N TYR A 217 -18.36 2.49 10.01
CA TYR A 217 -19.55 3.13 10.58
C TYR A 217 -20.01 2.48 11.91
N ALA A 218 -19.69 1.20 12.13
CA ALA A 218 -20.07 0.45 13.35
C ALA A 218 -18.85 -0.20 14.04
N SER A 219 -18.79 -0.09 15.37
CA SER A 219 -17.58 -0.27 16.19
C SER A 219 -17.17 -1.72 16.53
N SER A 220 -17.97 -2.74 16.19
CA SER A 220 -17.68 -4.13 16.63
C SER A 220 -17.06 -5.01 15.55
N SER A 221 -17.38 -4.76 14.29
CA SER A 221 -16.85 -5.50 13.13
C SER A 221 -16.94 -4.53 11.97
N CYS A 222 -15.81 -4.04 11.48
CA CYS A 222 -15.82 -3.09 10.38
C CYS A 222 -16.50 -3.75 9.17
N TYR A 223 -17.70 -3.29 8.84
CA TYR A 223 -18.51 -3.90 7.79
C TYR A 223 -19.56 -2.92 7.28
N ASN A 224 -19.15 -2.10 6.33
CA ASN A 224 -20.02 -1.10 5.69
C ASN A 224 -20.80 -1.73 4.52
N ARG A 225 -21.68 -2.70 4.80
CA ARG A 225 -22.43 -3.41 3.74
C ARG A 225 -23.88 -2.98 3.58
N LEU A 226 -24.35 -2.04 4.40
CA LEU A 226 -25.68 -1.49 4.24
C LEU A 226 -25.60 -0.18 3.43
N PRO A 227 -26.30 -0.09 2.28
CA PRO A 227 -26.36 1.15 1.51
C PRO A 227 -26.82 2.33 2.37
N GLY A 228 -26.10 3.44 2.28
CA GLY A 228 -26.38 4.66 3.06
C GLY A 228 -25.64 4.76 4.39
N GLN A 229 -24.74 3.83 4.69
CA GLN A 229 -23.71 4.04 5.71
C GLN A 229 -22.65 4.98 5.15
N ASP A 230 -22.30 6.00 5.92
CA ASP A 230 -21.34 7.03 5.54
C ASP A 230 -20.36 7.23 6.68
N ALA A 231 -19.08 6.99 6.40
CA ALA A 231 -17.98 7.11 7.34
C ALA A 231 -17.34 8.51 7.33
N SER A 232 -17.82 9.46 6.53
CA SER A 232 -17.25 10.82 6.45
C SER A 232 -17.33 11.59 7.79
N GLY A 233 -18.23 11.16 8.68
CA GLY A 233 -18.36 11.68 10.04
C GLY A 233 -17.39 11.08 11.05
N ASN A 234 -16.53 10.14 10.65
CA ASN A 234 -15.56 9.50 11.51
C ASN A 234 -14.25 10.30 11.59
N GLY A 235 -13.53 10.12 12.70
CA GLY A 235 -12.19 10.68 12.87
C GLY A 235 -11.12 9.62 12.67
N TYR A 236 -10.32 9.45 13.70
CA TYR A 236 -9.23 8.47 13.76
C TYR A 236 -9.52 7.50 14.90
N SER A 237 -9.29 6.22 14.66
CA SER A 237 -9.64 5.16 15.61
C SER A 237 -8.43 4.35 16.07
N GLY A 238 -8.69 3.09 16.45
CA GLY A 238 -7.77 2.22 17.16
C GLY A 238 -6.42 2.04 16.48
N ARG A 239 -5.44 1.60 17.27
CA ARG A 239 -4.07 1.43 16.79
C ARG A 239 -3.91 0.13 16.01
N GLY A 240 -3.39 0.24 14.80
CA GLY A 240 -3.02 -0.89 13.93
C GLY A 240 -1.53 -1.21 14.02
N SER A 241 -1.13 -2.42 13.63
CA SER A 241 0.29 -2.77 13.48
C SER A 241 0.49 -3.65 12.24
N GLY A 242 1.56 -3.38 11.49
CA GLY A 242 1.87 -4.10 10.27
C GLY A 242 2.77 -3.32 9.31
N THR A 243 3.47 -4.03 8.43
CA THR A 243 4.17 -3.41 7.29
C THR A 243 3.22 -2.67 6.34
N SER A 244 1.93 -3.00 6.38
CA SER A 244 0.84 -2.30 5.69
C SER A 244 0.68 -0.83 6.10
N TYR A 245 1.20 -0.40 7.26
CA TYR A 245 1.21 1.01 7.67
C TYR A 245 2.53 1.71 7.34
N ALA A 246 3.62 0.95 7.28
CA ALA A 246 4.94 1.47 6.95
C ALA A 246 5.08 1.80 5.45
N ALA A 247 4.59 0.93 4.56
CA ALA A 247 4.64 1.15 3.12
C ALA A 247 3.95 2.45 2.66
N PRO A 248 2.70 2.79 3.07
CA PRO A 248 2.06 4.03 2.67
C PRO A 248 2.70 5.27 3.29
N ALA A 249 3.29 5.18 4.49
CA ALA A 249 4.08 6.28 5.03
C ALA A 249 5.28 6.60 4.11
N VAL A 250 5.97 5.57 3.63
CA VAL A 250 7.03 5.71 2.61
C VAL A 250 6.46 6.28 1.30
N SER A 251 5.29 5.83 0.85
CA SER A 251 4.62 6.36 -0.36
C SER A 251 4.40 7.88 -0.26
N GLY A 252 3.93 8.39 0.88
CA GLY A 252 3.81 9.84 1.06
C GLY A 252 5.17 10.56 1.08
N VAL A 253 6.21 9.97 1.67
CA VAL A 253 7.57 10.53 1.56
C VAL A 253 8.06 10.57 0.10
N ILE A 254 7.78 9.53 -0.69
CA ILE A 254 8.09 9.51 -2.14
C ILE A 254 7.33 10.64 -2.86
N ALA A 255 6.06 10.87 -2.53
CA ALA A 255 5.28 11.97 -3.11
C ALA A 255 5.93 13.33 -2.83
N LEU A 256 6.36 13.58 -1.58
CA LEU A 256 7.10 14.80 -1.23
C LEU A 256 8.44 14.92 -1.98
N MET A 257 9.14 13.81 -2.21
CA MET A 257 10.39 13.82 -2.98
C MET A 257 10.16 14.17 -4.45
N ILE A 258 9.08 13.66 -5.04
CA ILE A 258 8.64 13.97 -6.41
C ILE A 258 8.23 15.44 -6.50
N GLU A 259 7.43 15.95 -5.56
CA GLU A 259 7.03 17.35 -5.51
C GLU A 259 8.25 18.28 -5.41
N ALA A 260 9.18 17.96 -4.51
CA ALA A 260 10.37 18.77 -4.28
C ALA A 260 11.36 18.75 -5.47
N ASN A 261 11.35 17.68 -6.26
CA ASN A 261 12.19 17.54 -7.45
C ASN A 261 11.44 16.83 -8.58
N PRO A 262 10.71 17.57 -9.44
CA PRO A 262 9.99 16.98 -10.58
C PRO A 262 10.90 16.30 -11.61
N ASP A 263 12.19 16.65 -11.64
CA ASP A 263 13.21 16.02 -12.50
C ASP A 263 13.83 14.76 -11.83
N LEU A 264 13.33 14.34 -10.66
CA LEU A 264 13.77 13.11 -10.01
C LEU A 264 13.43 11.94 -10.93
N ARG A 265 14.47 11.35 -11.54
CA ARG A 265 14.31 10.21 -12.44
C ARG A 265 13.62 9.06 -11.72
N ARG A 266 12.42 8.78 -12.18
CA ARG A 266 11.73 7.52 -11.94
C ARG A 266 12.33 6.53 -12.95
N PHE A 267 12.39 5.24 -12.63
CA PHE A 267 12.96 4.29 -13.59
C PHE A 267 12.18 4.38 -14.91
N GLY A 268 12.89 4.54 -16.04
CA GLY A 268 12.26 4.66 -17.38
C GLY A 268 12.25 6.07 -18.00
N ASP A 269 12.46 7.14 -17.21
CA ASP A 269 12.51 8.55 -17.66
C ASP A 269 13.91 9.05 -18.11
#